data_AF-A0A2R6BU22-F1
#
_entry.id   AF-A0A2R6BU22-F1
#
_cell.length_a   1.000
_cell.length_b   1.000
_cell.length_c   1.000
_cell.angle_alpha   90.00
_cell.angle_beta   90.00
_cell.angle_gamma   90.00
#
_symmetry.space_group_name_H-M   'P 1'
#
loop_
_entity.id
_entity.type
_entity.pdbx_description
1 polymer ?
#
loop_
_entity_poly.entity_id
_entity_poly.type
_entity_poly.pdbx_seq_one_letter_code
_entity_poly.pdbx_strand_id
1 'polypeptide(L)'
;MDEKNTPYIYIAVFAVAFLVALAAYSPTVRSQTSSSTFIIGYGGTPFDTFNPFTTYTVVSTMSTLDVYDYLVRYNSTFSPVVPDLAYKWEVFPNNSAAEFWLVRNATWSDGVPVTAQDVIYSFEVANNSASRLQPQVSIITSIQAPNNYTVIFHYHPTVLFMAYTAAAVPIVPEHVWIKYVPNPSNSTALTDYQDYPLVSSGPFEVTNYVQGQYIELTANPNYFYVSMRPHIQHIIVQFFKDTNSMVEALEAGQIDAVAPTILPSQVKTLEGYPNIRVVVEPGEEFWYIAVNVYPYGHGNPTLKDIHVRQALAHAINYTELAQVVWQGYATPAGGLLPVGNKFYDPNLTPYQFNLTLANQILNDAGYKMGPNGVRVSPSGIPLSYTLYVINEAPEEVEAANIIAGWWSEIGVKATVDAVDAGTLASIIWPNFTQDFDLWDWFTSPALPTLLDVFLSNQTETGTSDSGYNNSAYDALYGQMITATNYTTVYKDAYELQQMLYQDLPYIMLYYVKSIEAYNSQAFTGYFDNMTGGPFSDVNWYTFIDLQPASSPQSSSTTVQQSSSTSSVSTQSSSSSSPQASSSSTSSAPSPSTTSSGAISTPLIAGVVVLVVIVVLVVVALSLRRRPTT
;
A
#
# COMPACT_ATOMS: atom_id res chain seq x y z
N MET A 1 48.58 25.13 30.18
CA MET A 1 47.12 25.22 30.29
C MET A 1 46.69 24.13 31.26
N ASP A 2 46.07 24.51 32.37
CA ASP A 2 45.81 23.64 33.52
C ASP A 2 44.78 22.54 33.21
N GLU A 3 45.14 21.29 33.51
CA GLU A 3 44.31 20.07 33.43
C GLU A 3 43.05 20.09 34.32
N LYS A 4 42.86 21.12 35.15
CA LYS A 4 41.69 21.22 36.04
C LYS A 4 40.43 21.79 35.37
N ASN A 5 40.54 22.33 34.15
CA ASN A 5 39.41 22.97 33.46
C ASN A 5 38.79 22.13 32.33
N THR A 6 39.41 21.01 31.95
CA THR A 6 38.98 20.14 30.85
C THR A 6 37.53 19.62 30.98
N PRO A 7 37.03 19.14 32.14
CA PRO A 7 35.66 18.64 32.23
C PRO A 7 34.60 19.75 32.10
N TYR A 8 34.93 21.00 32.44
CA TYR A 8 34.01 22.13 32.33
C TYR A 8 33.86 22.63 30.89
N ILE A 9 34.91 22.46 30.08
CA ILE A 9 34.87 22.74 28.63
C ILE A 9 33.97 21.71 27.94
N TYR A 10 34.04 20.43 28.30
CA TYR A 10 33.16 19.41 27.71
C TYR A 10 31.69 19.62 28.06
N ILE A 11 31.37 20.03 29.30
CA ILE A 11 29.98 20.34 29.71
C ILE A 11 29.47 21.59 28.99
N ALA A 12 30.30 22.63 28.82
CA ALA A 12 29.93 23.82 28.07
C ALA A 12 29.74 23.53 26.57
N VAL A 13 30.59 22.68 25.98
CA VAL A 13 30.46 22.25 24.57
C VAL A 13 29.22 21.39 24.38
N PHE A 14 28.91 20.47 25.31
CA PHE A 14 27.67 19.69 25.26
C PHE A 14 26.43 20.55 25.46
N ALA A 15 26.45 21.51 26.38
CA ALA A 15 25.33 22.43 26.59
C ALA A 15 25.09 23.33 25.37
N VAL A 16 26.16 23.80 24.72
CA VAL A 16 26.05 24.60 23.48
C VAL A 16 25.59 23.72 22.31
N ALA A 17 26.09 22.49 22.16
CA ALA A 17 25.62 21.56 21.13
C ALA A 17 24.15 21.16 21.34
N PHE A 18 23.73 20.97 22.60
CA PHE A 18 22.34 20.67 22.95
C PHE A 18 21.42 21.88 22.75
N LEU A 19 21.89 23.10 23.03
CA LEU A 19 21.15 24.34 22.74
C LEU A 19 21.05 24.64 21.24
N VAL A 20 22.06 24.27 20.43
CA VAL A 20 22.00 24.35 18.96
C VAL A 20 21.05 23.30 18.39
N ALA A 21 21.02 22.08 18.96
CA ALA A 21 20.07 21.04 18.59
C ALA A 21 18.61 21.40 18.97
N LEU A 22 18.40 22.07 20.12
CA LEU A 22 17.09 22.60 20.51
C LEU A 22 16.66 23.81 19.68
N ALA A 23 17.60 24.64 19.21
CA ALA A 23 17.30 25.73 18.28
C ALA A 23 16.89 25.20 16.89
N ALA A 24 17.45 24.06 16.46
CA ALA A 24 17.01 23.33 15.26
C ALA A 24 15.64 22.65 15.42
N TYR A 25 15.16 22.48 16.65
CA TYR A 25 13.82 21.97 17.01
C TYR A 25 12.81 23.07 17.35
N SER A 26 13.07 24.31 16.93
CA SER A 26 12.00 25.31 16.93
C SER A 26 10.96 24.88 15.89
N PRO A 27 9.66 24.73 16.23
CA PRO A 27 8.64 24.58 15.22
C PRO A 27 8.63 25.89 14.45
N THR A 28 9.35 25.91 13.34
CA THR A 28 9.31 27.02 12.41
C THR A 28 7.88 27.02 11.92
N VAL A 29 7.08 27.98 12.41
CA VAL A 29 5.83 28.34 11.74
C VAL A 29 6.21 28.56 10.29
N ARG A 30 5.76 27.65 9.40
CA ARG A 30 6.15 27.61 7.98
C ARG A 30 5.88 29.01 7.43
N SER A 31 6.94 29.81 7.28
CA SER A 31 6.87 31.03 6.50
C SER A 31 6.42 30.59 5.11
N GLN A 32 5.39 31.25 4.61
CA GLN A 32 4.62 30.98 3.39
C GLN A 32 5.50 31.14 2.12
N THR A 33 6.58 30.35 2.05
CA THR A 33 7.69 30.46 1.10
C THR A 33 8.13 29.11 0.52
N SER A 34 7.39 28.01 0.74
CA SER A 34 7.66 26.73 0.07
C SER A 34 6.51 26.31 -0.85
N SER A 35 6.17 27.13 -1.85
CA SER A 35 5.21 26.74 -2.90
C SER A 35 5.80 25.72 -3.88
N SER A 36 6.75 24.88 -3.47
CA SER A 36 7.46 23.96 -4.37
C SER A 36 7.90 22.65 -3.73
N THR A 37 7.69 22.45 -2.43
CA THR A 37 8.03 21.21 -1.71
C THR A 37 6.78 20.59 -1.09
N PHE A 38 6.46 19.37 -1.51
CA PHE A 38 5.44 18.53 -0.91
C PHE A 38 6.09 17.51 0.03
N ILE A 39 5.52 17.30 1.21
CA ILE A 39 6.04 16.34 2.19
C ILE A 39 4.98 15.26 2.44
N ILE A 40 5.29 14.02 2.09
CA ILE A 40 4.46 12.86 2.39
C ILE A 40 5.07 12.09 3.55
N GLY A 41 4.31 11.87 4.62
CA GLY A 41 4.69 10.97 5.68
C GLY A 41 4.43 9.52 5.27
N TYR A 42 5.37 8.63 5.57
CA TYR A 42 5.24 7.20 5.37
C TYR A 42 5.46 6.46 6.68
N GLY A 43 4.42 5.76 7.16
CA GLY A 43 4.39 5.14 8.49
C GLY A 43 4.44 3.61 8.46
N GLY A 44 5.01 3.02 9.51
CA GLY A 44 4.87 1.58 9.83
C GLY A 44 5.82 0.65 9.09
N THR A 45 6.10 0.88 7.81
CA THR A 45 6.99 0.03 7.00
C THR A 45 8.33 0.74 6.75
N PRO A 46 9.47 0.12 7.10
CA PRO A 46 10.78 0.69 6.82
C PRO A 46 11.09 0.63 5.33
N PHE A 47 11.76 1.67 4.82
CA PHE A 47 12.42 1.62 3.53
C PHE A 47 13.56 0.59 3.56
N ASP A 48 13.60 -0.30 2.56
CA ASP A 48 14.60 -1.36 2.44
C ASP A 48 15.75 -0.97 1.50
N THR A 49 15.47 -0.65 0.23
CA THR A 49 16.52 -0.49 -0.80
C THR A 49 16.05 0.33 -2.00
N PHE A 50 16.95 1.06 -2.67
CA PHE A 50 16.64 1.68 -3.98
C PHE A 50 16.87 0.72 -5.17
N ASN A 51 17.14 -0.57 -4.91
CA ASN A 51 17.34 -1.56 -5.97
C ASN A 51 15.96 -2.12 -6.36
N PRO A 52 15.40 -1.72 -7.51
CA PRO A 52 14.08 -2.20 -7.94
C PRO A 52 13.97 -3.71 -8.13
N PHE A 53 15.09 -4.42 -8.27
CA PHE A 53 15.08 -5.87 -8.49
C PHE A 53 15.05 -6.67 -7.18
N THR A 54 15.35 -6.05 -6.03
CA THR A 54 15.39 -6.72 -4.72
C THR A 54 14.41 -6.16 -3.70
N THR A 55 13.85 -4.97 -3.94
CA THR A 55 12.85 -4.34 -3.06
C THR A 55 11.65 -5.24 -2.80
N TYR A 56 11.19 -5.24 -1.56
CA TYR A 56 9.97 -5.93 -1.12
C TYR A 56 8.98 -5.01 -0.43
N THR A 57 9.33 -3.74 -0.24
CA THR A 57 8.49 -2.77 0.48
C THR A 57 7.82 -1.79 -0.49
N VAL A 58 6.55 -1.49 -0.24
CA VAL A 58 5.75 -0.55 -1.04
C VAL A 58 6.38 0.85 -1.07
N VAL A 59 6.96 1.31 0.05
CA VAL A 59 7.62 2.62 0.13
C VAL A 59 8.79 2.75 -0.85
N SER A 60 9.57 1.69 -1.01
CA SER A 60 10.73 1.68 -1.91
C SER A 60 10.28 1.64 -3.37
N THR A 61 9.25 0.85 -3.69
CA THR A 61 8.65 0.83 -5.03
C THR A 61 8.04 2.20 -5.36
N MET A 62 7.20 2.77 -4.49
CA MET A 62 6.61 4.12 -4.65
C MET A 62 7.68 5.19 -4.83
N SER A 63 8.76 5.14 -4.04
CA SER A 63 9.84 6.14 -4.10
C SER A 63 10.70 6.04 -5.36
N THR A 64 10.67 4.90 -6.05
CA THR A 64 11.47 4.65 -7.28
C THR A 64 10.62 4.55 -8.55
N LEU A 65 9.29 4.47 -8.43
CA LEU A 65 8.32 4.34 -9.53
C LEU A 65 8.50 5.42 -10.61
N ASP A 66 8.77 6.65 -10.18
CA ASP A 66 8.94 7.81 -11.06
C ASP A 66 10.41 8.25 -11.21
N VAL A 67 11.34 7.42 -10.72
CA VAL A 67 12.78 7.60 -10.90
C VAL A 67 13.27 6.86 -12.15
N TYR A 68 12.71 5.68 -12.41
CA TYR A 68 12.97 4.90 -13.61
C TYR A 68 11.73 4.86 -14.50
N ASP A 69 11.91 4.95 -15.82
CA ASP A 69 10.81 4.64 -16.74
C ASP A 69 10.67 3.11 -16.89
N TYR A 70 9.48 2.69 -17.29
CA TYR A 70 9.14 1.33 -17.70
C TYR A 70 8.91 1.31 -19.21
N LEU A 71 8.78 0.14 -19.83
CA LEU A 71 8.37 0.10 -21.24
C LEU A 71 6.98 0.70 -21.42
N VAL A 72 6.06 0.34 -20.53
CA VAL A 72 4.67 0.78 -20.49
C VAL A 72 4.24 0.93 -19.03
N ARG A 73 3.21 1.74 -18.78
CA ARG A 73 2.62 1.93 -17.44
C ARG A 73 1.16 1.48 -17.41
N TYR A 74 0.62 1.20 -16.23
CA TYR A 74 -0.81 1.02 -16.07
C TYR A 74 -1.53 2.35 -16.30
N ASN A 75 -2.71 2.30 -16.93
CA ASN A 75 -3.64 3.43 -16.85
C ASN A 75 -4.38 3.42 -15.51
N SER A 76 -5.19 4.43 -15.25
CA SER A 76 -6.01 4.53 -14.02
C SER A 76 -7.00 3.39 -13.79
N THR A 77 -7.28 2.57 -14.81
CA THR A 77 -8.13 1.37 -14.73
C THR A 77 -7.33 0.08 -14.91
N PHE A 78 -6.01 0.15 -14.81
CA PHE A 78 -5.02 -0.93 -15.01
C PHE A 78 -5.04 -1.64 -16.37
N SER A 79 -5.84 -1.17 -17.34
CA SER A 79 -5.92 -1.71 -18.69
C SER A 79 -6.73 -0.80 -19.62
N PRO A 80 -6.32 -0.64 -20.89
CA PRO A 80 -5.03 -1.09 -21.43
C PRO A 80 -3.86 -0.37 -20.75
N VAL A 81 -2.65 -0.92 -20.86
CA VAL A 81 -1.43 -0.19 -20.52
C VAL A 81 -1.27 1.04 -21.42
N VAL A 82 -0.52 2.02 -20.96
CA VAL A 82 -0.26 3.29 -21.65
C VAL A 82 1.24 3.48 -21.90
N PRO A 83 1.61 4.33 -22.87
CA PRO A 83 3.01 4.61 -23.17
C PRO A 83 3.81 5.11 -21.97
N ASP A 84 5.08 4.72 -21.94
CA ASP A 84 6.12 5.28 -21.08
C ASP A 84 7.42 5.42 -21.91
N LEU A 85 8.51 4.70 -21.59
CA LEU A 85 9.72 4.71 -22.42
C LEU A 85 9.45 4.23 -23.85
N ALA A 86 8.54 3.26 -24.02
CA ALA A 86 8.01 2.90 -25.34
C ALA A 86 6.80 3.77 -25.67
N TYR A 87 6.93 4.66 -26.66
CA TYR A 87 5.82 5.50 -27.12
C TYR A 87 4.80 4.73 -27.99
N LYS A 88 5.21 3.56 -28.49
CA LYS A 88 4.41 2.69 -29.36
C LYS A 88 4.90 1.24 -29.23
N TRP A 89 3.99 0.29 -29.38
CA TRP A 89 4.30 -1.12 -29.54
C TRP A 89 3.33 -1.81 -30.52
N GLU A 90 3.72 -3.00 -30.97
CA GLU A 90 2.90 -3.91 -31.76
C GLU A 90 3.05 -5.33 -31.20
N VAL A 91 1.92 -5.95 -30.85
CA VAL A 91 1.88 -7.36 -30.43
C VAL A 91 1.67 -8.22 -31.68
N PHE A 92 2.58 -9.16 -31.92
CA PHE A 92 2.52 -10.05 -33.08
C PHE A 92 1.42 -11.12 -32.92
N PRO A 93 1.00 -11.77 -34.02
CA PRO A 93 -0.03 -12.81 -33.98
C PRO A 93 0.27 -13.90 -32.93
N ASN A 94 -0.79 -14.42 -32.31
CA ASN A 94 -0.76 -15.42 -31.23
C ASN A 94 -0.16 -14.95 -29.89
N ASN A 95 0.12 -13.65 -29.71
CA ASN A 95 0.70 -13.08 -28.49
C ASN A 95 1.99 -13.80 -28.04
N SER A 96 2.90 -14.09 -28.97
CA SER A 96 4.19 -14.72 -28.66
C SER A 96 5.40 -13.83 -28.94
N ALA A 97 5.15 -12.59 -29.37
CA ALA A 97 6.18 -11.58 -29.56
C ALA A 97 5.56 -10.18 -29.55
N ALA A 98 6.38 -9.20 -29.17
CA ALA A 98 6.01 -7.78 -29.20
C ALA A 98 7.22 -6.93 -29.59
N GLU A 99 7.01 -5.98 -30.49
CA GLU A 99 7.99 -4.96 -30.88
C GLU A 99 7.64 -3.63 -30.20
N PHE A 100 8.61 -3.02 -29.55
CA PHE A 100 8.51 -1.72 -28.89
C PHE A 100 9.39 -0.69 -29.57
N TRP A 101 8.87 0.52 -29.76
CA TRP A 101 9.63 1.67 -30.25
C TRP A 101 9.84 2.67 -29.10
N LEU A 102 11.11 2.94 -28.79
CA LEU A 102 11.51 3.78 -27.67
C LEU A 102 11.53 5.26 -28.03
N VAL A 103 11.27 6.13 -27.05
CA VAL A 103 11.36 7.58 -27.21
C VAL A 103 12.80 7.98 -27.53
N ARG A 104 13.02 8.56 -28.71
CA ARG A 104 14.38 8.81 -29.24
C ARG A 104 15.16 9.92 -28.53
N ASN A 105 14.45 10.83 -27.86
CA ASN A 105 15.05 11.91 -27.08
C ASN A 105 15.05 11.62 -25.57
N ALA A 106 14.77 10.37 -25.16
CA ALA A 106 14.94 9.96 -23.78
C ALA A 106 16.43 9.98 -23.42
N THR A 107 16.73 10.62 -22.30
CA THR A 107 18.10 10.73 -21.76
C THR A 107 18.06 10.46 -20.28
N TRP A 108 19.06 9.73 -19.81
CA TRP A 108 19.43 9.66 -18.41
C TRP A 108 19.78 11.06 -17.87
N SER A 109 19.66 11.27 -16.56
CA SER A 109 19.95 12.55 -15.89
C SER A 109 21.43 12.97 -15.98
N ASP A 110 22.33 12.04 -16.28
CA ASP A 110 23.73 12.31 -16.60
C ASP A 110 23.98 12.68 -18.08
N GLY A 111 22.92 12.76 -18.89
CA GLY A 111 22.93 13.16 -20.29
C GLY A 111 23.18 12.02 -21.27
N VAL A 112 23.40 10.79 -20.81
CA VAL A 112 23.53 9.62 -21.70
C VAL A 112 22.17 9.28 -22.32
N PRO A 113 22.05 9.03 -23.64
CA PRO A 113 20.79 8.62 -24.24
C PRO A 113 20.30 7.27 -23.69
N VAL A 114 19.00 7.14 -23.46
CA VAL A 114 18.37 5.85 -23.16
C VAL A 114 18.23 5.04 -24.45
N THR A 115 18.62 3.78 -24.43
CA THR A 115 18.65 2.92 -25.62
C THR A 115 18.05 1.54 -25.36
N ALA A 116 17.88 0.78 -26.44
CA ALA A 116 17.46 -0.61 -26.43
C ALA A 116 18.40 -1.53 -25.63
N GLN A 117 19.67 -1.16 -25.42
CA GLN A 117 20.60 -1.94 -24.61
C GLN A 117 20.29 -1.82 -23.12
N ASP A 118 19.89 -0.64 -22.64
CA ASP A 118 19.41 -0.46 -21.26
C ASP A 118 18.19 -1.35 -20.98
N VAL A 119 17.28 -1.49 -21.95
CA VAL A 119 16.13 -2.38 -21.85
C VAL A 119 16.56 -3.84 -21.76
N ILE A 120 17.42 -4.31 -22.68
CA ILE A 120 17.93 -5.69 -22.65
C ILE A 120 18.61 -5.98 -21.31
N TYR A 121 19.52 -5.11 -20.89
CA TYR A 121 20.25 -5.24 -19.65
C TYR A 121 19.29 -5.34 -18.44
N SER A 122 18.29 -4.46 -18.36
CA SER A 122 17.32 -4.45 -17.25
C SER A 122 16.53 -5.76 -17.16
N PHE A 123 16.08 -6.29 -18.30
CA PHE A 123 15.36 -7.57 -18.33
C PHE A 123 16.27 -8.77 -18.06
N GLU A 124 17.55 -8.70 -18.39
CA GLU A 124 18.53 -9.71 -17.99
C GLU A 124 18.77 -9.69 -16.47
N VAL A 125 18.88 -8.51 -15.85
CA VAL A 125 18.97 -8.38 -14.38
C VAL A 125 17.71 -8.92 -13.73
N ALA A 126 16.53 -8.57 -14.27
CA ALA A 126 15.25 -9.06 -13.78
C ALA A 126 15.16 -10.59 -13.81
N ASN A 127 15.75 -11.25 -14.82
CA ASN A 127 15.72 -12.70 -14.99
C ASN A 127 16.73 -13.46 -14.09
N ASN A 128 17.52 -12.74 -13.30
CA ASN A 128 18.41 -13.34 -12.31
C ASN A 128 17.59 -14.05 -11.22
N SER A 129 18.04 -15.21 -10.73
CA SER A 129 17.32 -15.95 -9.67
C SER A 129 17.23 -15.21 -8.32
N ALA A 130 18.10 -14.23 -8.07
CA ALA A 130 18.06 -13.37 -6.89
C ALA A 130 17.13 -12.15 -7.06
N SER A 131 16.60 -11.91 -8.26
CA SER A 131 15.63 -10.85 -8.53
C SER A 131 14.23 -11.29 -8.11
N ARG A 132 13.52 -10.42 -7.39
CA ARG A 132 12.09 -10.61 -7.09
C ARG A 132 11.21 -10.44 -8.32
N LEU A 133 11.74 -9.87 -9.41
CA LEU A 133 11.05 -9.72 -10.70
C LEU A 133 11.26 -10.92 -11.64
N GLN A 134 11.98 -11.95 -11.21
CA GLN A 134 12.27 -13.14 -12.03
C GLN A 134 11.00 -13.86 -12.52
N PRO A 135 9.97 -14.08 -11.66
CA PRO A 135 8.73 -14.70 -12.11
C PRO A 135 8.05 -13.97 -13.27
N GLN A 136 8.14 -12.63 -13.32
CA GLN A 136 7.51 -11.76 -14.31
C GLN A 136 8.17 -11.85 -15.69
N VAL A 137 9.45 -12.20 -15.75
CA VAL A 137 10.24 -12.28 -17.00
C VAL A 137 10.54 -13.70 -17.45
N SER A 138 10.21 -14.71 -16.62
CA SER A 138 10.44 -16.13 -16.88
C SER A 138 9.87 -16.66 -18.21
N ILE A 139 8.84 -16.00 -18.75
CA ILE A 139 8.20 -16.37 -20.01
C ILE A 139 8.98 -15.92 -21.26
N ILE A 140 9.98 -15.04 -21.10
CA ILE A 140 10.78 -14.49 -22.20
C ILE A 140 11.75 -15.55 -22.72
N THR A 141 11.74 -15.77 -24.03
CA THR A 141 12.62 -16.72 -24.73
C THR A 141 13.81 -16.04 -25.40
N SER A 142 13.64 -14.80 -25.88
CA SER A 142 14.73 -13.96 -26.37
C SER A 142 14.32 -12.49 -26.46
N ILE A 143 15.30 -11.60 -26.40
CA ILE A 143 15.15 -10.16 -26.61
C ILE A 143 16.16 -9.74 -27.68
N GLN A 144 15.73 -8.92 -28.63
CA GLN A 144 16.56 -8.43 -29.73
C GLN A 144 16.44 -6.91 -29.86
N ALA A 145 17.55 -6.25 -30.17
CA ALA A 145 17.60 -4.82 -30.48
C ALA A 145 18.09 -4.62 -31.92
N PRO A 146 17.20 -4.56 -32.93
CA PRO A 146 17.63 -4.33 -34.32
C PRO A 146 18.26 -2.95 -34.53
N ASN A 147 18.01 -1.99 -33.63
CA ASN A 147 18.68 -0.70 -33.56
C ASN A 147 18.54 -0.12 -32.14
N ASN A 148 19.12 1.06 -31.87
CA ASN A 148 19.14 1.69 -30.55
C ASN A 148 17.77 2.04 -29.96
N TYR A 149 16.69 2.08 -30.74
CA TYR A 149 15.38 2.57 -30.30
C TYR A 149 14.25 1.58 -30.62
N THR A 150 14.58 0.32 -30.85
CA THR A 150 13.62 -0.75 -31.10
C THR A 150 14.04 -1.97 -30.32
N VAL A 151 13.09 -2.57 -29.59
CA VAL A 151 13.29 -3.82 -28.85
C VAL A 151 12.20 -4.79 -29.25
N ILE A 152 12.58 -6.03 -29.56
CA ILE A 152 11.67 -7.11 -29.91
C ILE A 152 11.79 -8.20 -28.86
N PHE A 153 10.69 -8.50 -28.18
CA PHE A 153 10.59 -9.60 -27.25
C PHE A 153 9.95 -10.80 -27.95
N HIS A 154 10.50 -11.99 -27.72
CA HIS A 154 9.85 -13.27 -28.02
C HIS A 154 9.59 -14.00 -26.71
N TYR A 155 8.39 -14.53 -26.52
CA TYR A 155 7.95 -15.11 -25.26
C TYR A 155 6.91 -16.22 -25.48
N HIS A 156 6.68 -17.02 -24.44
CA HIS A 156 5.62 -18.02 -24.47
C HIS A 156 4.24 -17.36 -24.63
N PRO A 157 3.36 -17.88 -25.50
CA PRO A 157 2.09 -17.23 -25.83
C PRO A 157 1.26 -16.80 -24.61
N THR A 158 0.94 -15.51 -24.49
CA THR A 158 0.02 -14.99 -23.47
C THR A 158 -0.42 -13.55 -23.77
N VAL A 159 -1.69 -13.24 -23.56
CA VAL A 159 -2.24 -11.87 -23.66
C VAL A 159 -1.79 -10.97 -22.50
N LEU A 160 -1.31 -11.57 -21.41
CA LEU A 160 -0.94 -10.85 -20.19
C LEU A 160 0.43 -10.18 -20.27
N PHE A 161 1.24 -10.45 -21.31
CA PHE A 161 2.63 -9.96 -21.42
C PHE A 161 2.76 -8.44 -21.21
N MET A 162 1.83 -7.64 -21.73
CA MET A 162 1.84 -6.18 -21.53
C MET A 162 1.67 -5.78 -20.06
N ALA A 163 0.70 -6.38 -19.37
CA ALA A 163 0.35 -6.04 -18.00
C ALA A 163 1.25 -6.74 -16.97
N TYR A 164 1.81 -7.91 -17.29
CA TYR A 164 2.56 -8.74 -16.35
C TYR A 164 4.08 -8.57 -16.48
N THR A 165 4.58 -8.42 -17.70
CA THR A 165 6.03 -8.44 -17.99
C THR A 165 6.52 -7.06 -18.41
N ALA A 166 5.87 -6.43 -19.39
CA ALA A 166 6.32 -5.15 -19.93
C ALA A 166 6.12 -3.98 -18.95
N ALA A 167 5.08 -4.03 -18.12
CA ALA A 167 4.79 -3.03 -17.09
C ALA A 167 5.55 -3.25 -15.76
N ALA A 168 6.25 -4.37 -15.60
CA ALA A 168 6.80 -4.77 -14.29
C ALA A 168 8.27 -4.39 -14.09
N VAL A 169 9.05 -4.23 -15.16
CA VAL A 169 10.51 -4.08 -15.09
C VAL A 169 10.90 -2.61 -15.24
N PRO A 170 11.48 -1.98 -14.19
CA PRO A 170 12.09 -0.66 -14.31
C PRO A 170 13.32 -0.73 -15.22
N ILE A 171 13.44 0.24 -16.14
CA ILE A 171 14.62 0.34 -17.00
C ILE A 171 15.71 1.07 -16.24
N VAL A 172 16.89 0.46 -16.15
CA VAL A 172 18.04 0.98 -15.42
C VAL A 172 19.22 1.30 -16.36
N PRO A 173 20.07 2.29 -16.04
CA PRO A 173 21.18 2.69 -16.91
C PRO A 173 22.28 1.64 -16.93
N GLU A 174 22.45 0.93 -18.05
CA GLU A 174 23.45 -0.14 -18.19
C GLU A 174 24.85 0.37 -17.82
N HIS A 175 25.23 1.55 -18.31
CA HIS A 175 26.56 2.13 -18.11
C HIS A 175 26.90 2.45 -16.65
N VAL A 176 25.89 2.55 -15.78
CA VAL A 176 26.04 2.71 -14.33
C VAL A 176 25.98 1.35 -13.65
N TRP A 177 24.93 0.59 -13.94
CA TRP A 177 24.59 -0.66 -13.25
C TRP A 177 25.58 -1.80 -13.51
N ILE A 178 26.23 -1.82 -14.68
CA ILE A 178 27.22 -2.85 -15.05
C ILE A 178 28.40 -2.92 -14.06
N LYS A 179 28.65 -1.86 -13.28
CA LYS A 179 29.68 -1.85 -12.22
C LYS A 179 29.30 -2.71 -11.01
N TYR A 180 28.01 -2.89 -10.77
CA TYR A 180 27.44 -3.61 -9.64
C TYR A 180 26.95 -5.00 -10.05
N VAL A 181 26.34 -5.09 -11.23
CA VAL A 181 25.84 -6.33 -11.82
C VAL A 181 26.49 -6.53 -13.19
N PRO A 182 27.79 -6.89 -13.25
CA PRO A 182 28.53 -7.04 -14.51
C PRO A 182 28.10 -8.27 -15.33
N ASN A 183 27.47 -9.25 -14.68
CA ASN A 183 26.96 -10.46 -15.33
C ASN A 183 25.52 -10.73 -14.84
N PRO A 184 24.53 -10.03 -15.41
CA PRO A 184 23.15 -10.08 -14.93
C PRO A 184 22.59 -11.51 -14.88
N SER A 185 22.94 -12.37 -15.84
CA SER A 185 22.44 -13.75 -15.90
C SER A 185 23.08 -14.72 -14.89
N ASN A 186 24.23 -14.40 -14.32
CA ASN A 186 24.99 -15.33 -13.45
C ASN A 186 25.41 -14.74 -12.09
N SER A 187 24.94 -13.54 -11.75
CA SER A 187 25.26 -12.92 -10.45
C SER A 187 24.54 -13.68 -9.33
N THR A 188 25.27 -14.13 -8.30
CA THR A 188 24.68 -14.90 -7.19
C THR A 188 24.04 -14.01 -6.11
N ALA A 189 24.19 -12.69 -6.24
CA ALA A 189 23.55 -11.70 -5.38
C ALA A 189 23.37 -10.41 -6.18
N LEU A 190 22.21 -9.78 -6.01
CA LEU A 190 21.97 -8.39 -6.41
C LEU A 190 22.15 -7.58 -5.12
N THR A 191 23.30 -6.94 -4.92
CA THR A 191 23.59 -6.24 -3.67
C THR A 191 22.67 -5.04 -3.48
N ASP A 192 22.12 -4.88 -2.28
CA ASP A 192 21.50 -3.63 -1.85
C ASP A 192 22.59 -2.56 -1.74
N TYR A 193 22.40 -1.44 -2.42
CA TYR A 193 23.43 -0.42 -2.46
C TYR A 193 23.33 0.43 -1.18
N GLN A 194 24.48 0.80 -0.61
CA GLN A 194 24.53 1.75 0.51
C GLN A 194 24.80 3.20 0.06
N ASP A 195 25.41 3.38 -1.12
CA ASP A 195 25.63 4.67 -1.78
C ASP A 195 25.23 4.52 -3.27
N TYR A 196 24.04 4.98 -3.66
CA TYR A 196 23.59 4.89 -5.05
C TYR A 196 23.96 6.14 -5.86
N PRO A 197 24.48 6.01 -7.10
CA PRO A 197 24.25 7.01 -8.13
C PRO A 197 22.93 6.70 -8.83
N LEU A 198 21.82 7.30 -8.38
CA LEU A 198 20.48 7.15 -9.01
C LEU A 198 20.39 8.05 -10.24
N VAL A 199 21.16 7.68 -11.26
CA VAL A 199 20.96 8.19 -12.61
C VAL A 199 19.56 7.76 -13.06
N SER A 200 18.72 8.75 -13.34
CA SER A 200 17.28 8.59 -13.57
C SER A 200 16.95 8.89 -15.02
N SER A 201 16.00 8.17 -15.61
CA SER A 201 15.38 8.54 -16.89
C SER A 201 14.01 9.18 -16.69
N GLY A 202 13.41 8.97 -15.52
CA GLY A 202 12.06 9.36 -15.16
C GLY A 202 11.86 10.86 -14.87
N PRO A 203 10.62 11.22 -14.51
CA PRO A 203 10.24 12.60 -14.20
C PRO A 203 10.79 13.13 -12.87
N PHE A 204 11.30 12.28 -11.99
CA PHE A 204 11.95 12.69 -10.74
C PHE A 204 13.33 12.03 -10.56
N GLU A 205 14.24 12.73 -9.89
CA GLU A 205 15.56 12.24 -9.51
C GLU A 205 15.65 12.14 -7.99
N VAL A 206 16.25 11.07 -7.47
CA VAL A 206 16.60 11.01 -6.05
C VAL A 206 17.82 11.89 -5.81
N THR A 207 17.66 12.92 -5.00
CA THR A 207 18.68 13.94 -4.74
C THR A 207 19.29 13.83 -3.35
N ASN A 208 18.57 13.22 -2.41
CA ASN A 208 19.05 13.01 -1.05
C ASN A 208 18.37 11.80 -0.40
N TYR A 209 19.08 11.13 0.49
CA TYR A 209 18.56 10.07 1.34
C TYR A 209 19.24 10.15 2.69
N VAL A 210 18.45 10.35 3.73
CA VAL A 210 18.94 10.26 5.11
C VAL A 210 18.34 9.00 5.70
N GLN A 211 19.20 8.01 5.94
CA GLN A 211 18.81 6.68 6.38
C GLN A 211 17.87 6.74 7.60
N GLY A 212 16.71 6.10 7.45
CA GLY A 212 15.67 6.05 8.48
C GLY A 212 14.97 7.38 8.76
N GLN A 213 15.24 8.44 8.00
CA GLN A 213 14.59 9.75 8.14
C GLN A 213 13.78 10.16 6.91
N TYR A 214 14.38 10.27 5.72
CA TYR A 214 13.65 10.69 4.52
C TYR A 214 14.37 10.37 3.19
N ILE A 215 13.60 10.39 2.11
CA ILE A 215 14.06 10.47 0.71
C ILE A 215 13.63 11.81 0.12
N GLU A 216 14.51 12.46 -0.63
CA GLU A 216 14.21 13.69 -1.38
C GLU A 216 14.23 13.42 -2.89
N LEU A 217 13.09 13.61 -3.53
CA LEU A 217 12.91 13.57 -4.97
C LEU A 217 12.86 15.00 -5.52
N THR A 218 13.61 15.27 -6.58
CA THR A 218 13.57 16.55 -7.30
C THR A 218 13.09 16.33 -8.72
N ALA A 219 12.19 17.17 -9.21
CA ALA A 219 11.67 17.07 -10.57
C ALA A 219 12.80 17.19 -11.61
N ASN A 220 12.80 16.30 -12.60
CA ASN A 220 13.71 16.32 -13.74
C ASN A 220 13.23 17.35 -14.77
N PRO A 221 13.87 18.53 -14.88
CA PRO A 221 13.42 19.57 -15.81
C PRO A 221 13.64 19.18 -17.28
N ASN A 222 14.44 18.14 -17.52
CA ASN A 222 14.79 17.64 -18.84
C ASN A 222 14.00 16.38 -19.24
N TYR A 223 13.03 15.94 -18.43
CA TYR A 223 12.20 14.77 -18.77
C TYR A 223 11.62 14.89 -20.19
N PHE A 224 11.68 13.78 -20.94
CA PHE A 224 11.51 13.78 -22.40
C PHE A 224 10.05 13.97 -22.82
N TYR A 225 9.08 13.61 -21.98
CA TYR A 225 7.69 14.00 -22.15
C TYR A 225 7.44 15.35 -21.49
N VAL A 226 7.47 16.43 -22.29
CA VAL A 226 7.19 17.79 -21.81
C VAL A 226 5.83 17.90 -21.10
N SER A 227 4.83 17.15 -21.56
CA SER A 227 3.48 17.12 -20.97
C SER A 227 3.40 16.38 -19.62
N MET A 228 4.43 15.61 -19.26
CA MET A 228 4.51 14.82 -18.02
C MET A 228 5.62 15.34 -17.10
N ARG A 229 6.12 16.55 -17.34
CA ARG A 229 7.07 17.19 -16.41
C ARG A 229 6.32 17.58 -15.14
N PRO A 230 6.82 17.19 -13.96
CA PRO A 230 6.13 17.49 -12.71
C PRO A 230 5.87 18.97 -12.50
N HIS A 231 4.72 19.29 -11.93
CA HIS A 231 4.38 20.65 -11.52
C HIS A 231 4.97 21.03 -10.15
N ILE A 232 5.30 20.03 -9.33
CA ILE A 232 6.02 20.17 -8.06
C ILE A 232 7.54 20.05 -8.29
N GLN A 233 8.35 20.80 -7.54
CA GLN A 233 9.82 20.73 -7.69
C GLN A 233 10.46 19.69 -6.77
N HIS A 234 9.97 19.57 -5.54
CA HIS A 234 10.53 18.69 -4.53
C HIS A 234 9.44 17.87 -3.85
N ILE A 235 9.71 16.58 -3.66
CA ILE A 235 8.92 15.69 -2.82
C ILE A 235 9.83 15.14 -1.74
N ILE A 236 9.40 15.24 -0.49
CA ILE A 236 10.08 14.61 0.64
C ILE A 236 9.19 13.45 1.10
N VAL A 237 9.70 12.22 0.97
CA VAL A 237 9.11 11.04 1.60
C VAL A 237 9.72 10.92 2.98
N GLN A 238 8.99 11.34 4.02
CA GLN A 238 9.45 11.36 5.40
C GLN A 238 9.02 10.09 6.13
N PHE A 239 9.97 9.38 6.73
CA PHE A 239 9.70 8.13 7.44
C PHE A 239 9.27 8.37 8.88
N PHE A 240 8.21 7.66 9.28
CA PHE A 240 7.70 7.63 10.63
C PHE A 240 7.76 6.20 11.17
N LYS A 241 8.12 6.09 12.45
CA LYS A 241 8.21 4.79 13.13
C LYS A 241 6.85 4.10 13.24
N ASP A 242 5.78 4.88 13.38
CA ASP A 242 4.42 4.39 13.55
C ASP A 242 3.39 5.36 12.96
N THR A 243 2.22 4.83 12.60
CA THR A 243 1.12 5.56 11.97
C THR A 243 0.56 6.69 12.83
N ASN A 244 0.61 6.58 14.16
CA ASN A 244 0.10 7.63 15.06
C ASN A 244 0.96 8.90 14.96
N SER A 245 2.28 8.75 15.08
CA SER A 245 3.21 9.89 14.97
C SER A 245 3.15 10.58 13.59
N MET A 246 2.91 9.81 12.53
CA MET A 246 2.70 10.32 11.18
C MET A 246 1.42 11.17 11.09
N VAL A 247 0.30 10.66 11.61
CA VAL A 247 -0.98 11.38 11.58
C VAL A 247 -0.92 12.65 12.44
N GLU A 248 -0.29 12.60 13.62
CA GLU A 248 -0.05 13.79 14.45
C GLU A 248 0.74 14.88 13.69
N ALA A 249 1.71 14.49 12.86
CA ALA A 249 2.45 15.42 12.03
C ALA A 249 1.58 16.06 10.94
N LEU A 250 0.62 15.32 10.36
CA LEU A 250 -0.34 15.88 9.41
C LEU A 250 -1.28 16.89 10.09
N GLU A 251 -1.81 16.54 11.27
CA GLU A 251 -2.66 17.44 12.06
C GLU A 251 -1.93 18.73 12.45
N ALA A 252 -0.64 18.63 12.78
CA ALA A 252 0.22 19.76 13.08
C ALA A 252 0.64 20.58 11.85
N GLY A 253 0.30 20.13 10.64
CA GLY A 253 0.69 20.77 9.37
C GLY A 253 2.19 20.68 9.07
N GLN A 254 2.88 19.69 9.65
CA GLN A 254 4.31 19.43 9.42
C GLN A 254 4.55 18.63 8.14
N ILE A 255 3.58 17.81 7.76
CA ILE A 255 3.53 17.08 6.48
C ILE A 255 2.23 17.43 5.74
N ASP A 256 2.20 17.13 4.45
CA ASP A 256 1.12 17.49 3.53
C ASP A 256 0.23 16.28 3.18
N ALA A 257 0.71 15.05 3.36
CA ALA A 257 -0.06 13.81 3.17
C ALA A 257 0.50 12.64 3.98
N VAL A 258 -0.24 11.54 4.06
CA VAL A 258 0.13 10.30 4.74
C VAL A 258 -0.11 9.06 3.87
N ALA A 259 0.81 8.10 3.96
CA ALA A 259 0.81 6.80 3.30
C ALA A 259 1.47 5.73 4.20
N PRO A 260 1.30 4.42 3.93
CA PRO A 260 0.40 3.84 2.94
C PRO A 260 -1.05 3.77 3.43
N THR A 261 -1.28 3.95 4.73
CA THR A 261 -2.63 3.96 5.29
C THR A 261 -2.66 4.69 6.65
N ILE A 262 -3.85 5.12 7.07
CA ILE A 262 -4.16 5.55 8.45
C ILE A 262 -5.02 4.51 9.16
N LEU A 263 -5.04 4.55 10.48
CA LEU A 263 -5.88 3.64 11.26
C LEU A 263 -7.36 4.04 11.13
N PRO A 264 -8.31 3.07 11.08
CA PRO A 264 -9.74 3.35 11.07
C PRO A 264 -10.20 4.31 12.18
N SER A 265 -9.59 4.21 13.36
CA SER A 265 -9.88 5.05 14.53
C SER A 265 -9.52 6.53 14.35
N GLN A 266 -8.66 6.87 13.39
CA GLN A 266 -8.18 8.22 13.13
C GLN A 266 -9.04 8.97 12.10
N VAL A 267 -9.84 8.25 11.29
CA VAL A 267 -10.55 8.84 10.14
C VAL A 267 -11.48 9.97 10.55
N LYS A 268 -12.36 9.72 11.52
CA LYS A 268 -13.35 10.72 11.96
C LYS A 268 -12.70 11.98 12.54
N THR A 269 -11.54 11.84 13.18
CA THR A 269 -10.76 12.96 13.70
C THR A 269 -10.23 13.81 12.55
N LEU A 270 -9.62 13.17 11.55
CA LEU A 270 -9.07 13.84 10.37
C LEU A 270 -10.14 14.50 9.50
N GLU A 271 -11.31 13.87 9.32
CA GLU A 271 -12.48 14.47 8.65
C GLU A 271 -12.98 15.74 9.35
N GLY A 272 -12.64 15.93 10.64
CA GLY A 272 -12.95 17.14 11.38
C GLY A 272 -12.11 18.36 11.00
N TYR A 273 -10.97 18.17 10.32
CA TYR A 273 -10.10 19.25 9.88
C TYR A 273 -10.52 19.76 8.49
N PRO A 274 -10.88 21.04 8.33
CA PRO A 274 -11.44 21.56 7.08
C PRO A 274 -10.44 21.56 5.90
N ASN A 275 -9.14 21.47 6.17
CA ASN A 275 -8.09 21.40 5.17
C ASN A 275 -7.66 19.97 4.81
N ILE A 276 -8.04 18.97 5.62
CA ILE A 276 -7.66 17.57 5.40
C ILE A 276 -8.78 16.87 4.65
N ARG A 277 -8.39 16.16 3.59
CA ARG A 277 -9.25 15.23 2.87
C ARG A 277 -8.78 13.82 3.20
N VAL A 278 -9.72 13.00 3.66
CA VAL A 278 -9.52 11.55 3.79
C VAL A 278 -10.03 10.88 2.53
N VAL A 279 -9.21 10.00 1.95
CA VAL A 279 -9.54 9.19 0.79
C VAL A 279 -9.69 7.75 1.23
N VAL A 280 -10.74 7.10 0.75
CA VAL A 280 -11.04 5.71 1.06
C VAL A 280 -11.30 4.99 -0.26
N GLU A 281 -10.38 4.13 -0.66
CA GLU A 281 -10.46 3.38 -1.91
C GLU A 281 -10.40 1.87 -1.64
N PRO A 282 -10.79 1.01 -2.60
CA PRO A 282 -10.48 -0.41 -2.52
C PRO A 282 -8.99 -0.60 -2.25
N GLY A 283 -8.65 -1.34 -1.20
CA GLY A 283 -7.28 -1.74 -0.92
C GLY A 283 -6.89 -2.98 -1.70
N GLU A 284 -5.60 -3.30 -1.61
CA GLU A 284 -4.98 -4.46 -2.25
C GLU A 284 -4.80 -5.62 -1.27
N GLU A 285 -5.01 -5.36 0.01
CA GLU A 285 -4.86 -6.29 1.12
C GLU A 285 -6.19 -6.97 1.46
N PHE A 286 -6.13 -8.25 1.80
CA PHE A 286 -7.25 -8.98 2.37
C PHE A 286 -6.79 -10.01 3.39
N TRP A 287 -7.69 -10.31 4.32
CA TRP A 287 -7.45 -11.30 5.36
C TRP A 287 -8.29 -12.55 5.15
N TYR A 288 -7.72 -13.69 5.49
CA TYR A 288 -8.34 -15.00 5.35
C TYR A 288 -7.92 -15.92 6.49
N ILE A 289 -8.64 -17.03 6.65
CA ILE A 289 -8.18 -18.18 7.40
C ILE A 289 -7.83 -19.27 6.41
N ALA A 290 -6.56 -19.65 6.31
CA ALA A 290 -6.16 -20.86 5.60
C ALA A 290 -6.57 -22.08 6.41
N VAL A 291 -7.14 -23.06 5.71
CA VAL A 291 -7.49 -24.36 6.26
C VAL A 291 -6.47 -25.36 5.74
N ASN A 292 -5.80 -26.09 6.64
CA ASN A 292 -4.89 -27.14 6.22
C ASN A 292 -5.68 -28.31 5.58
N VAL A 293 -5.80 -28.26 4.27
CA VAL A 293 -6.45 -29.28 3.44
C VAL A 293 -5.44 -30.21 2.77
N TYR A 294 -4.15 -30.04 3.08
CA TYR A 294 -3.09 -30.79 2.42
C TYR A 294 -3.26 -32.31 2.63
N PRO A 295 -3.31 -33.12 1.55
CA PRO A 295 -3.45 -34.56 1.70
C PRO A 295 -2.38 -35.20 2.60
N TYR A 296 -1.17 -34.64 2.59
CA TYR A 296 -0.02 -35.11 3.36
C TYR A 296 0.30 -34.22 4.58
N GLY A 297 -0.52 -33.20 4.87
CA GLY A 297 -0.35 -32.33 6.03
C GLY A 297 -0.63 -33.04 7.36
N HIS A 298 -0.19 -32.39 8.44
CA HIS A 298 -0.26 -32.90 9.81
C HIS A 298 -1.37 -32.24 10.66
N GLY A 299 -2.13 -31.30 10.09
CA GLY A 299 -3.33 -30.74 10.71
C GLY A 299 -4.43 -31.78 10.97
N ASN A 300 -5.43 -31.39 11.74
CA ASN A 300 -6.54 -32.25 12.13
C ASN A 300 -7.27 -32.78 10.86
N PRO A 301 -7.37 -34.12 10.70
CA PRO A 301 -7.90 -34.71 9.46
C PRO A 301 -9.38 -34.42 9.20
N THR A 302 -10.12 -33.92 10.20
CA THR A 302 -11.51 -33.46 10.00
C THR A 302 -11.61 -32.25 9.09
N LEU A 303 -10.53 -31.46 8.94
CA LEU A 303 -10.49 -30.31 8.03
C LEU A 303 -10.54 -30.70 6.55
N LYS A 304 -10.27 -31.98 6.22
CA LYS A 304 -10.41 -32.52 4.86
C LYS A 304 -11.88 -32.71 4.46
N ASP A 305 -12.79 -32.76 5.42
CA ASP A 305 -14.22 -32.84 5.17
C ASP A 305 -14.80 -31.45 4.84
N ILE A 306 -15.36 -31.32 3.64
CA ILE A 306 -15.96 -30.06 3.19
C ILE A 306 -17.11 -29.59 4.09
N HIS A 307 -17.86 -30.50 4.71
CA HIS A 307 -18.96 -30.14 5.60
C HIS A 307 -18.46 -29.40 6.84
N VAL A 308 -17.27 -29.75 7.35
CA VAL A 308 -16.64 -29.01 8.45
C VAL A 308 -16.32 -27.59 7.98
N ARG A 309 -15.64 -27.44 6.85
CA ARG A 309 -15.25 -26.12 6.32
C ARG A 309 -16.46 -25.23 6.02
N GLN A 310 -17.51 -25.78 5.42
CA GLN A 310 -18.77 -25.07 5.17
C GLN A 310 -19.48 -24.63 6.45
N ALA A 311 -19.51 -25.49 7.48
CA ALA A 311 -20.09 -25.12 8.77
C ALA A 311 -19.30 -24.00 9.45
N LEU A 312 -17.96 -24.03 9.38
CA LEU A 312 -17.10 -22.98 9.93
C LEU A 312 -17.30 -21.65 9.21
N ALA A 313 -17.40 -21.64 7.88
CA ALA A 313 -17.68 -20.44 7.09
C ALA A 313 -19.06 -19.85 7.41
N HIS A 314 -20.11 -20.68 7.50
CA HIS A 314 -21.45 -20.23 7.90
C HIS A 314 -21.55 -19.76 9.37
N ALA A 315 -20.59 -20.11 10.21
CA ALA A 315 -20.57 -19.67 11.61
C ALA A 315 -19.92 -18.29 11.79
N ILE A 316 -19.34 -17.68 10.76
CA ILE A 316 -18.70 -16.36 10.87
C ILE A 316 -19.70 -15.26 10.48
N ASN A 317 -19.87 -14.26 11.34
CA ASN A 317 -20.59 -13.04 10.98
C ASN A 317 -19.62 -12.02 10.36
N TYR A 318 -19.36 -12.15 9.05
CA TYR A 318 -18.38 -11.33 8.34
C TYR A 318 -18.66 -9.82 8.42
N THR A 319 -19.93 -9.41 8.45
CA THR A 319 -20.28 -7.98 8.55
C THR A 319 -19.98 -7.44 9.94
N GLU A 320 -20.32 -8.19 10.99
CA GLU A 320 -20.00 -7.80 12.37
C GLU A 320 -18.49 -7.81 12.60
N LEU A 321 -17.78 -8.82 12.08
CA LEU A 321 -16.33 -8.91 12.18
C LEU A 321 -15.64 -7.68 11.56
N ALA A 322 -15.98 -7.34 10.32
CA ALA A 322 -15.43 -6.16 9.64
C ALA A 322 -15.80 -4.84 10.35
N GLN A 323 -16.97 -4.77 10.98
CA GLN A 323 -17.40 -3.60 11.73
C GLN A 323 -16.67 -3.45 13.06
N VAL A 324 -16.40 -4.54 13.77
CA VAL A 324 -15.72 -4.53 15.07
C VAL A 324 -14.23 -4.26 14.89
N VAL A 325 -13.58 -5.02 14.00
CA VAL A 325 -12.13 -5.02 13.84
C VAL A 325 -11.68 -3.79 13.03
N TRP A 326 -12.37 -3.49 11.94
CA TRP A 326 -11.96 -2.44 11.00
C TRP A 326 -12.88 -1.20 11.00
N GLN A 327 -13.84 -1.11 11.94
CA GLN A 327 -14.73 0.05 12.11
C GLN A 327 -15.50 0.46 10.85
N GLY A 328 -15.73 -0.48 9.91
CA GLY A 328 -16.39 -0.23 8.61
C GLY A 328 -15.43 0.10 7.45
N TYR A 329 -14.12 0.09 7.69
CA TYR A 329 -13.07 0.27 6.68
C TYR A 329 -12.52 -1.06 6.13
N ALA A 330 -13.26 -2.14 6.31
CA ALA A 330 -13.08 -3.38 5.56
C ALA A 330 -14.43 -3.82 4.96
N THR A 331 -14.37 -4.56 3.87
CA THR A 331 -15.56 -5.08 3.18
C THR A 331 -15.56 -6.60 3.26
N PRO A 332 -16.65 -7.25 3.73
CA PRO A 332 -16.75 -8.71 3.75
C PRO A 332 -16.35 -9.35 2.42
N ALA A 333 -15.47 -10.35 2.47
CA ALA A 333 -14.89 -10.97 1.29
C ALA A 333 -15.63 -12.26 0.90
N GLY A 334 -15.94 -12.39 -0.40
CA GLY A 334 -16.58 -13.58 -0.96
C GLY A 334 -15.63 -14.42 -1.82
N GLY A 335 -14.60 -13.83 -2.41
CA GLY A 335 -13.62 -14.52 -3.25
C GLY A 335 -12.19 -14.08 -2.96
N LEU A 336 -11.22 -14.72 -3.60
CA LEU A 336 -9.81 -14.42 -3.38
C LEU A 336 -9.43 -13.02 -3.88
N LEU A 337 -9.87 -12.64 -5.07
CA LEU A 337 -9.51 -11.35 -5.65
C LEU A 337 -10.47 -10.27 -5.12
N PRO A 338 -10.00 -9.11 -4.62
CA PRO A 338 -10.84 -8.04 -4.09
C PRO A 338 -11.50 -7.23 -5.21
N VAL A 339 -12.49 -6.41 -4.84
CA VAL A 339 -13.27 -5.55 -5.76
C VAL A 339 -12.38 -4.63 -6.62
N GLY A 340 -11.22 -4.20 -6.10
CA GLY A 340 -10.25 -3.38 -6.84
C GLY A 340 -9.47 -4.12 -7.93
N ASN A 341 -9.55 -5.46 -7.97
CA ASN A 341 -8.90 -6.30 -8.98
C ASN A 341 -9.81 -6.48 -10.20
N LYS A 342 -9.26 -6.31 -11.40
CA LYS A 342 -10.00 -6.45 -12.67
C LYS A 342 -10.65 -7.82 -12.87
N PHE A 343 -10.09 -8.86 -12.28
CA PHE A 343 -10.55 -10.25 -12.39
C PHE A 343 -11.43 -10.68 -11.19
N TYR A 344 -11.89 -9.73 -10.38
CA TYR A 344 -12.88 -9.95 -9.34
C TYR A 344 -14.15 -10.61 -9.89
N ASP A 345 -14.58 -11.72 -9.30
CA ASP A 345 -15.89 -12.32 -9.60
C ASP A 345 -16.98 -11.72 -8.67
N PRO A 346 -17.87 -10.85 -9.18
CA PRO A 346 -18.91 -10.21 -8.36
C PRO A 346 -20.01 -11.17 -7.90
N ASN A 347 -20.05 -12.41 -8.40
CA ASN A 347 -21.02 -13.41 -7.96
C ASN A 347 -20.59 -14.14 -6.68
N LEU A 348 -19.33 -13.98 -6.27
CA LEU A 348 -18.82 -14.53 -5.03
C LEU A 348 -19.12 -13.58 -3.88
N THR A 349 -20.08 -13.97 -3.05
CA THR A 349 -20.48 -13.25 -1.84
C THR A 349 -20.04 -14.02 -0.60
N PRO A 350 -19.78 -13.35 0.54
CA PRO A 350 -19.48 -14.06 1.79
C PRO A 350 -20.55 -15.10 2.13
N TYR A 351 -20.12 -16.19 2.77
CA TYR A 351 -21.04 -17.20 3.28
C TYR A 351 -22.01 -16.56 4.28
N GLN A 352 -23.30 -16.88 4.16
CA GLN A 352 -24.30 -16.28 5.03
C GLN A 352 -24.16 -16.76 6.47
N PHE A 353 -24.02 -15.82 7.42
CA PHE A 353 -23.98 -16.15 8.84
C PHE A 353 -25.26 -16.86 9.29
N ASN A 354 -25.14 -18.11 9.72
CA ASN A 354 -26.24 -18.94 10.17
C ASN A 354 -25.76 -20.10 11.04
N LEU A 355 -25.73 -19.89 12.37
CA LEU A 355 -25.35 -20.92 13.34
C LEU A 355 -26.28 -22.14 13.33
N THR A 356 -27.55 -21.98 12.96
CA THR A 356 -28.49 -23.10 12.86
C THR A 356 -28.11 -24.01 11.69
N LEU A 357 -27.82 -23.41 10.53
CA LEU A 357 -27.37 -24.13 9.35
C LEU A 357 -26.01 -24.80 9.60
N ALA A 358 -25.05 -24.09 10.19
CA ALA A 358 -23.74 -24.67 10.54
C ALA A 358 -23.88 -25.90 11.46
N ASN A 359 -24.74 -25.82 12.49
CA ASN A 359 -25.06 -26.97 13.34
C ASN A 359 -25.71 -28.11 12.55
N GLN A 360 -26.62 -27.80 11.63
CA GLN A 360 -27.28 -28.79 10.79
C GLN A 360 -26.28 -29.51 9.88
N ILE A 361 -25.41 -28.77 9.19
CA ILE A 361 -24.37 -29.34 8.31
C ILE A 361 -23.51 -30.36 9.09
N LEU A 362 -23.05 -30.00 10.29
CA LEU A 362 -22.25 -30.90 11.13
C LEU A 362 -23.06 -32.12 11.61
N ASN A 363 -24.33 -31.94 11.99
CA ASN A 363 -25.20 -33.05 12.39
C ASN A 363 -25.42 -34.04 11.25
N ASP A 364 -25.72 -33.54 10.04
CA ASP A 364 -26.03 -34.34 8.86
C ASP A 364 -24.77 -35.10 8.37
N ALA A 365 -23.58 -34.51 8.54
CA ALA A 365 -22.30 -35.17 8.32
C ALA A 365 -21.87 -36.13 9.45
N GLY A 366 -22.68 -36.26 10.50
CA GLY A 366 -22.49 -37.26 11.57
C GLY A 366 -21.58 -36.82 12.72
N TYR A 367 -21.20 -35.54 12.79
CA TYR A 367 -20.44 -34.98 13.91
C TYR A 367 -21.36 -34.80 15.12
N LYS A 368 -21.14 -35.57 16.19
CA LYS A 368 -22.01 -35.56 17.37
C LYS A 368 -21.40 -34.75 18.49
N MET A 369 -22.24 -34.08 19.28
CA MET A 369 -21.79 -33.36 20.46
C MET A 369 -21.13 -34.33 21.47
N GLY A 370 -19.88 -34.06 21.82
CA GLY A 370 -19.15 -34.78 22.86
C GLY A 370 -19.53 -34.33 24.27
N PRO A 371 -19.09 -35.07 25.30
CA PRO A 371 -19.45 -34.78 26.70
C PRO A 371 -18.87 -33.46 27.24
N ASN A 372 -17.87 -32.90 26.57
CA ASN A 372 -17.23 -31.62 26.90
C ASN A 372 -17.76 -30.45 26.06
N GLY A 373 -18.86 -30.63 25.31
CA GLY A 373 -19.39 -29.60 24.42
C GLY A 373 -18.60 -29.42 23.11
N VAL A 374 -17.62 -30.27 22.84
CA VAL A 374 -16.88 -30.31 21.56
C VAL A 374 -17.40 -31.47 20.73
N ARG A 375 -17.74 -31.20 19.47
CA ARG A 375 -18.20 -32.21 18.53
C ARG A 375 -17.09 -33.21 18.20
N VAL A 376 -17.49 -34.43 17.91
CA VAL A 376 -16.61 -35.54 17.56
C VAL A 376 -17.07 -36.13 16.23
N SER A 377 -16.13 -36.37 15.33
CA SER A 377 -16.37 -37.01 14.04
C SER A 377 -16.90 -38.44 14.20
N PRO A 378 -17.46 -39.05 13.14
CA PRO A 378 -17.80 -40.46 13.13
C PRO A 378 -16.62 -41.40 13.45
N SER A 379 -15.38 -40.95 13.19
CA SER A 379 -14.14 -41.68 13.51
C SER A 379 -13.58 -41.41 14.91
N GLY A 380 -14.28 -40.64 15.75
CA GLY A 380 -13.87 -40.36 17.12
C GLY A 380 -12.89 -39.18 17.28
N ILE A 381 -12.69 -38.38 16.24
CA ILE A 381 -11.75 -37.25 16.24
C ILE A 381 -12.50 -35.98 16.66
N PRO A 382 -12.07 -35.26 17.72
CA PRO A 382 -12.73 -34.03 18.14
C PRO A 382 -12.49 -32.88 17.15
N LEU A 383 -13.48 -32.01 16.98
CA LEU A 383 -13.35 -30.72 16.30
C LEU A 383 -12.69 -29.72 17.26
N SER A 384 -11.43 -29.99 17.58
CA SER A 384 -10.55 -29.15 18.39
C SER A 384 -9.33 -28.78 17.57
N TYR A 385 -9.07 -27.48 17.45
CA TYR A 385 -8.08 -26.92 16.55
C TYR A 385 -7.23 -25.84 17.22
N THR A 386 -6.08 -25.56 16.63
CA THR A 386 -5.31 -24.34 16.87
C THR A 386 -5.52 -23.36 15.72
N LEU A 387 -5.89 -22.11 16.03
CA LEU A 387 -5.96 -21.02 15.08
C LEU A 387 -4.75 -20.11 15.32
N TYR A 388 -3.73 -20.28 14.48
CA TYR A 388 -2.55 -19.42 14.55
C TYR A 388 -2.85 -18.06 13.91
N VAL A 389 -2.27 -17.01 14.45
CA VAL A 389 -2.38 -15.63 13.93
C VAL A 389 -1.09 -14.88 14.21
N ILE A 390 -0.69 -13.98 13.31
CA ILE A 390 0.50 -13.15 13.52
C ILE A 390 0.25 -12.11 14.63
N ASN A 391 1.17 -11.97 15.58
CA ASN A 391 1.01 -11.04 16.70
C ASN A 391 1.27 -9.58 16.33
N GLU A 392 1.85 -9.36 15.15
CA GLU A 392 2.10 -8.06 14.55
C GLU A 392 0.80 -7.37 14.07
N ALA A 393 -0.29 -8.12 13.92
CA ALA A 393 -1.63 -7.63 13.55
C ALA A 393 -2.62 -7.81 14.72
N PRO A 394 -2.64 -6.90 15.71
CA PRO A 394 -3.48 -7.04 16.90
C PRO A 394 -4.99 -7.04 16.58
N GLU A 395 -5.40 -6.32 15.54
CA GLU A 395 -6.76 -6.35 14.98
C GLU A 395 -7.19 -7.79 14.62
N GLU A 396 -6.26 -8.57 14.07
CA GLU A 396 -6.52 -9.94 13.61
C GLU A 396 -6.45 -10.96 14.74
N VAL A 397 -5.66 -10.67 15.79
CA VAL A 397 -5.74 -11.42 17.05
C VAL A 397 -7.14 -11.25 17.68
N GLU A 398 -7.72 -10.05 17.62
CA GLU A 398 -9.11 -9.82 18.05
C GLU A 398 -10.10 -10.58 17.16
N ALA A 399 -9.94 -10.51 15.83
CA ALA A 399 -10.75 -11.23 14.87
C ALA A 399 -10.76 -12.76 15.14
N ALA A 400 -9.59 -13.35 15.35
CA ALA A 400 -9.42 -14.77 15.66
C ALA A 400 -10.18 -15.18 16.93
N ASN A 401 -10.17 -14.35 17.97
CA ASN A 401 -10.88 -14.63 19.22
C ASN A 401 -12.41 -14.55 19.05
N ILE A 402 -12.91 -13.59 18.26
CA ILE A 402 -14.34 -13.48 17.94
C ILE A 402 -14.80 -14.72 17.16
N ILE A 403 -14.04 -15.12 16.14
CA ILE A 403 -14.33 -16.29 15.31
C ILE A 403 -14.31 -17.58 16.15
N ALA A 404 -13.32 -17.76 17.03
CA ALA A 404 -13.28 -18.89 17.95
C ALA A 404 -14.51 -18.94 18.87
N GLY A 405 -15.02 -17.77 19.27
CA GLY A 405 -16.28 -17.62 19.99
C GLY A 405 -17.47 -18.19 19.21
N TRP A 406 -17.68 -17.76 17.96
CA TRP A 406 -18.78 -18.26 17.13
C TRP A 406 -18.65 -19.76 16.79
N TRP A 407 -17.44 -20.25 16.54
CA TRP A 407 -17.19 -21.68 16.33
C TRP A 407 -17.53 -22.50 17.59
N SER A 408 -17.34 -21.95 18.79
CA SER A 408 -17.71 -22.63 20.03
C SER A 408 -19.23 -22.86 20.15
N GLU A 409 -20.06 -21.97 19.59
CA GLU A 409 -21.53 -22.09 19.61
C GLU A 409 -22.05 -23.26 18.75
N ILE A 410 -21.25 -23.70 17.78
CA ILE A 410 -21.54 -24.89 16.96
C ILE A 410 -20.81 -26.13 17.49
N GLY A 411 -20.17 -26.05 18.66
CA GLY A 411 -19.43 -27.15 19.27
C GLY A 411 -18.07 -27.42 18.64
N VAL A 412 -17.45 -26.41 18.02
CA VAL A 412 -16.07 -26.47 17.53
C VAL A 412 -15.17 -25.67 18.47
N LYS A 413 -14.10 -26.29 18.96
CA LYS A 413 -13.11 -25.58 19.79
C LYS A 413 -11.95 -25.12 18.93
N ALA A 414 -11.73 -23.80 18.85
CA ALA A 414 -10.47 -23.25 18.35
C ALA A 414 -9.73 -22.56 19.49
N THR A 415 -8.44 -22.87 19.64
CA THR A 415 -7.53 -22.18 20.56
C THR A 415 -6.70 -21.21 19.75
N VAL A 416 -6.84 -19.91 20.02
CA VAL A 416 -6.06 -18.87 19.33
C VAL A 416 -4.63 -18.87 19.87
N ASP A 417 -3.65 -18.92 18.98
CA ASP A 417 -2.23 -18.84 19.33
C ASP A 417 -1.55 -17.74 18.49
N ALA A 418 -1.18 -16.64 19.16
CA ALA A 418 -0.58 -15.48 18.52
C ALA A 418 0.95 -15.59 18.57
N VAL A 419 1.59 -15.72 17.41
CA VAL A 419 3.04 -15.93 17.26
C VAL A 419 3.62 -14.89 16.30
N ASP A 420 4.95 -14.71 16.29
CA ASP A 420 5.57 -13.85 15.27
C ASP A 420 5.50 -14.50 13.88
N ALA A 421 5.52 -13.68 12.82
CA ALA A 421 5.41 -14.14 11.44
C ALA A 421 6.48 -15.20 11.05
N GLY A 422 7.71 -15.09 11.58
CA GLY A 422 8.77 -16.06 11.31
C GLY A 422 8.49 -17.43 11.94
N THR A 423 7.96 -17.44 13.17
CA THR A 423 7.49 -18.66 13.83
C THR A 423 6.34 -19.29 13.06
N LEU A 424 5.31 -18.52 12.68
CA LEU A 424 4.17 -19.05 11.92
C LEU A 424 4.61 -19.63 10.57
N ALA A 425 5.48 -18.92 9.85
CA ALA A 425 6.06 -19.43 8.61
C ALA A 425 6.76 -20.79 8.81
N SER A 426 7.45 -21.02 9.93
CA SER A 426 8.09 -22.32 10.22
C SER A 426 7.11 -23.45 10.57
N ILE A 427 5.93 -23.11 11.08
CA ILE A 427 4.84 -24.06 11.38
C ILE A 427 4.20 -24.53 10.07
N ILE A 428 4.03 -23.59 9.13
CA ILE A 428 3.39 -23.79 7.83
C ILE A 428 4.36 -24.43 6.83
N TRP A 429 5.50 -23.79 6.56
CA TRP A 429 6.40 -24.19 5.48
C TRP A 429 7.70 -24.83 6.00
N PRO A 430 8.11 -25.99 5.47
CA PRO A 430 7.37 -26.92 4.60
C PRO A 430 6.54 -27.94 5.41
N ASN A 431 6.27 -27.68 6.69
CA ASN A 431 5.84 -28.70 7.66
C ASN A 431 4.33 -29.00 7.64
N PHE A 432 3.48 -28.04 7.29
CA PHE A 432 2.02 -28.13 7.29
C PHE A 432 1.46 -28.71 8.60
N THR A 433 1.94 -28.20 9.74
CA THR A 433 1.54 -28.69 11.07
C THR A 433 0.37 -27.94 11.71
N GLN A 434 0.00 -26.79 11.17
CA GLN A 434 -1.15 -26.00 11.58
C GLN A 434 -2.48 -26.70 11.26
N ASP A 435 -3.50 -26.40 12.04
CA ASP A 435 -4.90 -26.66 11.65
C ASP A 435 -5.39 -25.49 10.78
N PHE A 436 -5.25 -24.29 11.32
CA PHE A 436 -5.55 -23.03 10.66
C PHE A 436 -4.45 -22.01 10.91
N ASP A 437 -4.29 -21.12 9.94
CA ASP A 437 -3.54 -19.88 10.07
C ASP A 437 -4.38 -18.72 9.55
N LEU A 438 -4.36 -17.60 10.27
CA LEU A 438 -5.00 -16.35 9.90
C LEU A 438 -3.89 -15.41 9.42
N TRP A 439 -3.89 -15.12 8.12
CA TRP A 439 -2.88 -14.32 7.43
C TRP A 439 -3.55 -13.41 6.38
N ASP A 440 -2.77 -12.48 5.86
CA ASP A 440 -3.08 -11.59 4.75
C ASP A 440 -2.37 -11.95 3.43
N TRP A 441 -2.95 -11.48 2.33
CA TRP A 441 -2.26 -11.37 1.04
C TRP A 441 -2.51 -9.99 0.44
N PHE A 442 -1.55 -9.56 -0.38
CA PHE A 442 -1.69 -8.41 -1.27
C PHE A 442 -1.93 -8.90 -2.71
N THR A 443 -2.70 -8.14 -3.48
CA THR A 443 -3.00 -8.47 -4.87
C THR A 443 -2.77 -7.30 -5.80
N SER A 444 -2.21 -7.58 -6.99
CA SER A 444 -2.16 -6.59 -8.05
C SER A 444 -3.57 -6.29 -8.56
N PRO A 445 -3.98 -5.02 -8.70
CA PRO A 445 -5.26 -4.67 -9.31
C PRO A 445 -5.38 -5.12 -10.78
N ALA A 446 -4.23 -5.34 -11.43
CA ALA A 446 -4.12 -5.55 -12.87
C ALA A 446 -4.09 -7.02 -13.29
N LEU A 447 -3.87 -7.95 -12.36
CA LEU A 447 -3.44 -9.33 -12.65
C LEU A 447 -4.19 -10.38 -11.79
N PRO A 448 -4.47 -11.58 -12.32
CA PRO A 448 -5.11 -12.65 -11.57
C PRO A 448 -4.09 -13.62 -10.94
N THR A 449 -2.80 -13.24 -10.86
CA THR A 449 -1.69 -14.18 -10.62
C THR A 449 -1.68 -14.77 -9.21
N LEU A 450 -2.27 -14.12 -8.21
CA LEU A 450 -2.39 -14.65 -6.85
C LEU A 450 -3.16 -15.98 -6.78
N LEU A 451 -3.90 -16.34 -7.83
CA LEU A 451 -4.49 -17.67 -7.96
C LEU A 451 -3.43 -18.80 -8.01
N ASP A 452 -2.15 -18.49 -8.26
CA ASP A 452 -1.08 -19.49 -8.24
C ASP A 452 -0.78 -20.09 -6.86
N VAL A 453 -1.07 -19.38 -5.76
CA VAL A 453 -0.87 -19.85 -4.38
C VAL A 453 -1.57 -21.18 -4.11
N PHE A 454 -2.61 -21.50 -4.89
CA PHE A 454 -3.40 -22.71 -4.81
C PHE A 454 -2.93 -23.83 -5.75
N LEU A 455 -1.89 -23.62 -6.54
CA LEU A 455 -1.33 -24.69 -7.36
C LEU A 455 -0.69 -25.75 -6.48
N SER A 456 -0.86 -27.01 -6.87
CA SER A 456 -0.34 -28.14 -6.12
C SER A 456 1.19 -28.07 -5.90
N ASN A 457 1.94 -27.46 -6.82
CA ASN A 457 3.39 -27.32 -6.71
C ASN A 457 3.86 -26.25 -5.72
N GLN A 458 2.97 -25.30 -5.34
CA GLN A 458 3.29 -24.28 -4.35
C GLN A 458 3.35 -24.84 -2.93
N THR A 459 2.86 -26.06 -2.71
CA THR A 459 2.94 -26.74 -1.40
C THR A 459 4.36 -27.21 -1.10
N GLU A 460 5.11 -27.68 -2.10
CA GLU A 460 6.44 -28.27 -1.90
C GLU A 460 7.56 -27.21 -1.92
N THR A 461 7.41 -26.20 -2.77
CA THR A 461 8.49 -25.26 -3.12
C THR A 461 8.04 -23.81 -3.18
N GLY A 462 6.79 -23.52 -2.82
CA GLY A 462 6.18 -22.21 -2.95
C GLY A 462 5.57 -21.71 -1.64
N THR A 463 4.56 -20.86 -1.79
CA THR A 463 3.95 -20.10 -0.70
C THR A 463 2.52 -20.56 -0.36
N SER A 464 2.13 -21.79 -0.74
CA SER A 464 0.81 -22.31 -0.36
C SER A 464 0.78 -22.64 1.12
N ASP A 465 -0.13 -22.06 1.88
CA ASP A 465 -0.35 -22.30 3.32
C ASP A 465 -1.52 -23.27 3.59
N SER A 466 -2.50 -23.36 2.69
CA SER A 466 -3.60 -24.34 2.80
C SER A 466 -3.21 -25.74 2.31
N GLY A 467 -2.20 -25.82 1.44
CA GLY A 467 -1.78 -27.04 0.74
C GLY A 467 -2.87 -27.63 -0.15
N TYR A 468 -3.66 -26.76 -0.79
CA TYR A 468 -4.70 -27.17 -1.73
C TYR A 468 -4.08 -27.95 -2.89
N ASN A 469 -4.72 -29.06 -3.27
CA ASN A 469 -4.16 -30.00 -4.23
C ASN A 469 -5.27 -30.51 -5.15
N ASN A 470 -5.37 -29.91 -6.34
CA ASN A 470 -6.41 -30.21 -7.31
C ASN A 470 -5.87 -30.08 -8.74
N SER A 471 -5.71 -31.20 -9.43
CA SER A 471 -5.15 -31.22 -10.79
C SER A 471 -6.03 -30.53 -11.83
N ALA A 472 -7.35 -30.43 -11.61
CA ALA A 472 -8.22 -29.66 -12.48
C ALA A 472 -7.99 -28.15 -12.31
N TYR A 473 -7.72 -27.72 -11.08
CA TYR A 473 -7.34 -26.33 -10.79
C TYR A 473 -6.01 -26.00 -11.46
N ASP A 474 -5.00 -26.86 -11.29
CA ASP A 474 -3.67 -26.67 -11.91
C ASP A 474 -3.76 -26.55 -13.44
N ALA A 475 -4.55 -27.43 -14.07
CA ALA A 475 -4.74 -27.41 -15.52
C ALA A 475 -5.46 -26.14 -16.00
N LEU A 476 -6.48 -25.69 -15.28
CA LEU A 476 -7.24 -24.49 -15.62
C LEU A 476 -6.40 -23.22 -15.42
N TYR A 477 -5.60 -23.14 -14.35
CA TYR A 477 -4.66 -22.04 -14.15
C TYR A 477 -3.64 -21.98 -15.29
N GLY A 478 -3.06 -23.12 -15.68
CA GLY A 478 -2.16 -23.21 -16.83
C GLY A 478 -2.79 -22.73 -18.14
N GLN A 479 -4.07 -23.02 -18.36
CA GLN A 479 -4.84 -22.48 -19.49
C GLN A 479 -5.00 -20.95 -19.38
N MET A 480 -5.36 -20.44 -18.21
CA MET A 480 -5.57 -19.02 -17.96
C MET A 480 -4.30 -18.19 -18.26
N ILE A 481 -3.16 -18.58 -17.70
CA ILE A 481 -1.92 -17.81 -17.83
C ILE A 481 -1.31 -17.84 -19.25
N THR A 482 -1.64 -18.88 -20.04
CA THR A 482 -1.21 -19.02 -21.44
C THR A 482 -2.26 -18.60 -22.46
N ALA A 483 -3.40 -18.06 -21.99
CA ALA A 483 -4.46 -17.60 -22.87
C ALA A 483 -4.02 -16.41 -23.72
N THR A 484 -4.43 -16.41 -24.98
CA THR A 484 -4.08 -15.37 -25.97
C THR A 484 -5.18 -14.32 -26.17
N ASN A 485 -6.21 -14.32 -25.31
CA ASN A 485 -7.27 -13.33 -25.30
C ASN A 485 -7.84 -13.14 -23.88
N TYR A 486 -8.26 -11.92 -23.54
CA TYR A 486 -8.77 -11.61 -22.19
C TYR A 486 -10.10 -12.29 -21.87
N THR A 487 -10.94 -12.64 -22.85
CA THR A 487 -12.21 -13.34 -22.60
C THR A 487 -11.97 -14.69 -21.93
N THR A 488 -10.97 -15.45 -22.39
CA THR A 488 -10.54 -16.69 -21.75
C THR A 488 -9.97 -16.42 -20.36
N VAL A 489 -9.10 -15.41 -20.19
CA VAL A 489 -8.52 -15.09 -18.87
C VAL A 489 -9.62 -14.77 -17.85
N TYR A 490 -10.59 -13.91 -18.18
CA TYR A 490 -11.69 -13.56 -17.28
C TYR A 490 -12.53 -14.78 -16.91
N LYS A 491 -12.91 -15.58 -17.91
CA LYS A 491 -13.70 -16.79 -17.68
C LYS A 491 -12.98 -17.75 -16.73
N ASP A 492 -11.73 -18.07 -17.03
CA ASP A 492 -10.96 -19.06 -16.28
C ASP A 492 -10.61 -18.54 -14.88
N ALA A 493 -10.30 -17.25 -14.72
CA ALA A 493 -10.09 -16.63 -13.41
C ALA A 493 -11.34 -16.71 -12.52
N TYR A 494 -12.54 -16.53 -13.09
CA TYR A 494 -13.78 -16.66 -12.34
C TYR A 494 -14.01 -18.12 -11.96
N GLU A 495 -13.83 -19.06 -12.89
CA GLU A 495 -14.02 -20.49 -12.61
C GLU A 495 -13.02 -21.01 -11.55
N LEU A 496 -11.76 -20.55 -11.57
CA LEU A 496 -10.79 -20.82 -10.50
C LEU A 496 -11.27 -20.29 -9.15
N GLN A 497 -11.72 -19.04 -9.07
CA GLN A 497 -12.24 -18.48 -7.82
C GLN A 497 -13.49 -19.22 -7.33
N GLN A 498 -14.37 -19.66 -8.22
CA GLN A 498 -15.54 -20.48 -7.88
C GLN A 498 -15.16 -21.85 -7.33
N MET A 499 -14.10 -22.48 -7.86
CA MET A 499 -13.55 -23.72 -7.30
C MET A 499 -13.06 -23.48 -5.86
N LEU A 500 -12.27 -22.43 -5.62
CA LEU A 500 -11.80 -22.08 -4.28
C LEU A 500 -12.94 -21.77 -3.33
N TYR A 501 -13.95 -21.02 -3.79
CA TYR A 501 -15.14 -20.73 -3.00
C TYR A 501 -15.85 -22.00 -2.56
N GLN A 502 -16.02 -22.98 -3.46
CA GLN A 502 -16.71 -24.24 -3.16
C GLN A 502 -15.87 -25.18 -2.29
N ASP A 503 -14.57 -25.24 -2.54
CA ASP A 503 -13.66 -26.16 -1.87
C ASP A 503 -13.19 -25.62 -0.50
N LEU A 504 -13.29 -24.31 -0.27
CA LEU A 504 -12.91 -23.63 0.98
C LEU A 504 -11.49 -23.99 1.49
N PRO A 505 -10.42 -23.98 0.66
CA PRO A 505 -9.07 -24.02 1.21
C PRO A 505 -8.79 -22.78 2.05
N TYR A 506 -9.39 -21.63 1.69
CA TYR A 506 -9.46 -20.42 2.50
C TYR A 506 -10.90 -20.13 2.92
N ILE A 507 -11.06 -19.61 4.14
CA ILE A 507 -12.25 -18.90 4.57
C ILE A 507 -11.92 -17.41 4.50
N MET A 508 -12.37 -16.75 3.43
CA MET A 508 -12.14 -15.31 3.22
C MET A 508 -12.86 -14.48 4.28
N LEU A 509 -12.20 -13.50 4.90
CA LEU A 509 -12.79 -12.66 5.93
C LEU A 509 -13.25 -11.31 5.35
N TYR A 510 -12.31 -10.50 4.89
CA TYR A 510 -12.60 -9.17 4.33
C TYR A 510 -11.44 -8.62 3.50
N TYR A 511 -11.80 -7.69 2.62
CA TYR A 511 -10.88 -6.81 1.90
C TYR A 511 -10.69 -5.54 2.72
N VAL A 512 -9.45 -5.20 3.07
CA VAL A 512 -9.12 -3.96 3.80
C VAL A 512 -9.15 -2.80 2.80
N LYS A 513 -9.73 -1.66 3.19
CA LYS A 513 -9.72 -0.46 2.34
C LYS A 513 -8.39 0.27 2.51
N SER A 514 -7.88 0.87 1.43
CA SER A 514 -6.81 1.85 1.55
C SER A 514 -7.39 3.14 2.11
N ILE A 515 -6.80 3.65 3.19
CA ILE A 515 -7.25 4.88 3.86
C ILE A 515 -6.08 5.85 3.90
N GLU A 516 -6.11 6.87 3.05
CA GLU A 516 -5.05 7.88 2.99
C GLU A 516 -5.61 9.25 3.34
N ALA A 517 -4.74 10.21 3.69
CA ALA A 517 -5.19 11.57 3.96
C ALA A 517 -4.17 12.61 3.48
N TYR A 518 -4.67 13.78 3.07
CA TYR A 518 -3.82 14.86 2.61
C TYR A 518 -4.42 16.25 2.83
N ASN A 519 -3.56 17.27 2.82
CA ASN A 519 -3.91 18.66 2.94
C ASN A 519 -4.38 19.24 1.58
N SER A 520 -5.69 19.10 1.33
CA SER A 520 -6.37 19.56 0.10
C SER A 520 -6.34 21.07 -0.14
N GLN A 521 -5.92 21.87 0.85
CA GLN A 521 -5.78 23.32 0.72
C GLN A 521 -4.34 23.77 0.46
N ALA A 522 -3.36 22.89 0.70
CA ALA A 522 -1.95 23.17 0.41
C ALA A 522 -1.58 22.76 -1.02
N PHE A 523 -2.12 21.64 -1.49
CA PHE A 523 -1.84 21.10 -2.83
C PHE A 523 -3.12 20.63 -3.51
N THR A 524 -3.06 20.52 -4.84
CA THR A 524 -4.09 19.98 -5.73
C THR A 524 -3.42 19.06 -6.76
N GLY A 525 -4.20 18.33 -7.55
CA GLY A 525 -3.65 17.38 -8.54
C GLY A 525 -3.56 15.94 -8.07
N TYR A 526 -4.12 15.62 -6.89
CA TYR A 526 -4.22 14.25 -6.40
C TYR A 526 -5.10 13.37 -7.31
N PHE A 527 -4.61 12.19 -7.64
CA PHE A 527 -5.36 11.18 -8.39
C PHE A 527 -5.97 10.17 -7.42
N ASP A 528 -7.09 10.54 -6.80
CA ASP A 528 -7.69 9.75 -5.70
C ASP A 528 -8.35 8.45 -6.17
N ASN A 529 -8.87 8.39 -7.40
CA ASN A 529 -9.78 7.35 -7.86
C ASN A 529 -9.06 6.15 -8.50
N MET A 530 -8.09 5.60 -7.78
CA MET A 530 -7.33 4.42 -8.19
C MET A 530 -7.28 3.42 -7.03
N THR A 531 -7.38 2.12 -7.33
CA THR A 531 -7.16 1.07 -6.31
C THR A 531 -5.82 1.31 -5.61
N GLY A 532 -5.82 1.20 -4.28
CA GLY A 532 -4.66 1.50 -3.44
C GLY A 532 -4.56 2.97 -3.01
N GLY A 533 -5.26 3.92 -3.66
CA GLY A 533 -5.29 5.33 -3.29
C GLY A 533 -4.31 6.23 -4.07
N PRO A 534 -4.25 7.53 -3.73
CA PRO A 534 -3.39 8.52 -4.40
C PRO A 534 -1.89 8.24 -4.29
N PHE A 535 -1.42 7.46 -3.31
CA PHE A 535 0.01 7.19 -3.10
C PHE A 535 0.39 5.70 -3.18
N SER A 536 -0.39 4.89 -3.91
CA SER A 536 -0.02 3.50 -4.18
C SER A 536 1.22 3.40 -5.09
N ASP A 537 1.91 2.26 -5.04
CA ASP A 537 3.13 1.99 -5.81
C ASP A 537 2.91 1.75 -7.31
N VAL A 538 1.67 1.93 -7.76
CA VAL A 538 1.26 1.88 -9.18
C VAL A 538 0.62 3.19 -9.65
N ASN A 539 0.32 4.14 -8.74
CA ASN A 539 -0.29 5.42 -9.07
C ASN A 539 0.76 6.50 -9.38
N TRP A 540 1.21 6.49 -10.61
CA TRP A 540 2.17 7.48 -11.11
C TRP A 540 1.54 8.83 -11.52
N TYR A 541 0.22 8.99 -11.42
CA TYR A 541 -0.45 10.24 -11.81
C TYR A 541 -0.26 11.33 -10.77
N THR A 542 -0.39 10.97 -9.49
CA THR A 542 -0.44 11.93 -8.38
C THR A 542 0.80 12.83 -8.35
N PHE A 543 2.02 12.29 -8.34
CA PHE A 543 3.23 13.11 -8.24
C PHE A 543 3.49 13.98 -9.48
N ILE A 544 3.04 13.55 -10.66
CA ILE A 544 3.17 14.32 -11.90
C ILE A 544 2.26 15.55 -11.90
N ASP A 545 1.00 15.35 -11.53
CA ASP A 545 -0.03 16.39 -11.57
C ASP A 545 -0.05 17.27 -10.31
N LEU A 546 0.65 16.85 -9.24
CA LEU A 546 0.70 17.58 -7.97
C LEU A 546 1.24 19.00 -8.13
N GLN A 547 0.49 19.97 -7.61
CA GLN A 547 0.89 21.38 -7.60
C GLN A 547 0.37 22.12 -6.37
N PRO A 548 1.05 23.18 -5.92
CA PRO A 548 0.55 24.04 -4.85
C PRO A 548 -0.85 24.57 -5.19
N ALA A 549 -1.74 24.56 -4.22
CA ALA A 549 -3.05 25.18 -4.38
C ALA A 549 -2.86 26.69 -4.62
N SER A 550 -3.48 27.21 -5.67
CA SER A 550 -3.50 28.65 -5.90
C SER A 550 -4.33 29.30 -4.79
N SER A 551 -3.78 30.31 -4.11
CA SER A 551 -4.53 31.04 -3.08
C SER A 551 -5.86 31.53 -3.69
N PRO A 552 -7.01 31.38 -3.00
CA PRO A 552 -8.26 31.91 -3.52
C PRO A 552 -8.08 33.41 -3.75
N GLN A 553 -8.07 33.82 -5.02
CA GLN A 553 -8.06 35.24 -5.37
C GLN A 553 -9.26 35.86 -4.68
N SER A 554 -9.01 36.74 -3.72
CA SER A 554 -10.03 37.61 -3.17
C SER A 554 -10.59 38.40 -4.34
N SER A 555 -11.78 38.02 -4.81
CA SER A 555 -12.45 38.68 -5.92
C SER A 555 -12.80 40.10 -5.49
N SER A 556 -11.90 41.04 -5.76
CA SER A 556 -12.19 42.46 -5.73
C SER A 556 -13.24 42.72 -6.80
N THR A 557 -14.50 42.78 -6.37
CA THR A 557 -15.62 43.15 -7.23
C THR A 557 -15.42 44.61 -7.61
N THR A 558 -14.76 44.84 -8.74
CA THR A 558 -14.77 46.14 -9.40
C THR A 558 -16.10 46.20 -10.15
N VAL A 559 -17.08 46.87 -9.56
CA VAL A 559 -18.33 47.20 -10.24
C VAL A 559 -18.01 48.16 -11.37
N GLN A 560 -17.85 47.63 -12.59
CA GLN A 560 -17.82 48.44 -13.80
C GLN A 560 -19.23 48.53 -14.37
N GLN A 561 -19.80 49.71 -14.22
CA GLN A 561 -21.11 50.11 -14.71
C GLN A 561 -21.04 50.25 -16.24
N SER A 562 -21.57 49.28 -16.98
CA SER A 562 -21.76 49.38 -18.42
C SER A 562 -23.25 49.38 -18.77
N SER A 563 -23.73 50.55 -19.16
CA SER A 563 -25.02 50.77 -19.82
C SER A 563 -25.04 50.09 -21.19
N SER A 564 -25.99 49.20 -21.41
CA SER A 564 -26.34 48.73 -22.76
C SER A 564 -27.86 48.75 -22.96
N THR A 565 -28.28 49.58 -23.91
CA THR A 565 -29.58 49.58 -24.56
C THR A 565 -29.79 48.26 -25.31
N SER A 566 -30.88 47.55 -25.01
CA SER A 566 -31.31 46.35 -25.75
C SER A 566 -32.57 46.66 -26.53
N SER A 567 -32.50 46.53 -27.85
CA SER A 567 -33.65 46.48 -28.76
C SER A 567 -34.30 45.09 -28.72
N VAL A 568 -35.63 45.13 -28.78
CA VAL A 568 -36.61 44.05 -28.63
C VAL A 568 -36.65 43.11 -29.84
N SER A 569 -36.78 41.81 -29.60
CA SER A 569 -37.64 40.93 -30.42
C SER A 569 -38.18 39.78 -29.57
N THR A 570 -39.48 39.84 -29.31
CA THR A 570 -40.35 38.88 -28.64
C THR A 570 -40.68 37.67 -29.51
N GLN A 571 -40.74 36.48 -28.92
CA GLN A 571 -41.89 35.59 -29.11
C GLN A 571 -42.07 34.66 -27.91
N SER A 572 -43.34 34.50 -27.53
CA SER A 572 -43.87 33.97 -26.29
C SER A 572 -44.71 32.73 -26.56
N SER A 573 -44.71 31.77 -25.62
CA SER A 573 -45.95 31.15 -25.13
C SER A 573 -45.70 30.37 -23.84
N SER A 574 -46.76 30.28 -23.05
CA SER A 574 -46.82 30.25 -21.59
C SER A 574 -47.68 29.10 -21.06
N SER A 575 -47.40 28.65 -19.83
CA SER A 575 -48.35 28.28 -18.76
C SER A 575 -47.58 27.50 -17.68
N SER A 576 -47.83 27.50 -16.37
CA SER A 576 -48.52 28.35 -15.39
C SER A 576 -48.42 27.59 -14.05
N SER A 577 -47.91 28.20 -12.98
CA SER A 577 -47.90 27.66 -11.58
C SER A 577 -49.31 27.69 -10.93
N PRO A 578 -49.59 27.29 -9.65
CA PRO A 578 -49.00 27.93 -8.44
C PRO A 578 -48.88 27.12 -7.11
N GLN A 579 -47.95 27.62 -6.27
CA GLN A 579 -47.93 27.84 -4.80
C GLN A 579 -48.67 26.97 -3.76
N ALA A 580 -47.97 26.69 -2.63
CA ALA A 580 -48.32 27.05 -1.23
C ALA A 580 -47.15 26.64 -0.29
N SER A 581 -46.37 27.52 0.34
CA SER A 581 -46.57 28.21 1.64
C SER A 581 -46.80 27.32 2.88
N SER A 582 -45.84 27.28 3.82
CA SER A 582 -46.13 27.52 5.24
C SER A 582 -44.86 27.85 6.04
N SER A 583 -45.06 28.78 6.98
CA SER A 583 -44.14 29.42 7.90
C SER A 583 -44.09 28.70 9.26
N SER A 584 -42.97 28.76 9.98
CA SER A 584 -43.00 29.09 11.41
C SER A 584 -41.65 29.58 11.92
N THR A 585 -41.76 30.54 12.84
CA THR A 585 -40.78 31.41 13.47
C THR A 585 -40.52 30.98 14.92
N SER A 586 -39.28 31.13 15.41
CA SER A 586 -38.94 31.53 16.79
C SER A 586 -37.43 31.85 16.83
N SER A 587 -37.01 33.13 16.83
CA SER A 587 -36.77 34.05 17.97
C SER A 587 -35.52 33.75 18.82
N ALA A 588 -34.40 34.38 18.43
CA ALA A 588 -33.33 35.13 19.15
C ALA A 588 -33.21 35.01 20.71
N PRO A 589 -32.01 35.22 21.34
CA PRO A 589 -31.03 36.25 20.97
C PRO A 589 -29.52 35.94 21.12
N SER A 590 -28.69 36.68 20.37
CA SER A 590 -27.28 36.95 20.71
C SER A 590 -27.18 38.17 21.62
N PRO A 591 -26.13 38.26 22.45
CA PRO A 591 -25.25 39.42 22.31
C PRO A 591 -23.76 39.09 22.39
N SER A 592 -23.02 39.70 21.45
CA SER A 592 -21.68 40.28 21.59
C SER A 592 -20.61 39.56 22.41
N THR A 593 -19.58 39.05 21.72
CA THR A 593 -18.22 38.97 22.27
C THR A 593 -17.27 39.82 21.42
N THR A 594 -16.78 40.87 22.08
CA THR A 594 -15.64 41.69 21.69
C THR A 594 -14.34 40.89 21.70
N SER A 595 -13.42 41.37 20.86
CA SER A 595 -12.06 40.93 20.58
C SER A 595 -11.12 40.73 21.78
N SER A 596 -10.08 39.94 21.48
CA SER A 596 -8.71 39.92 22.03
C SER A 596 -8.46 39.10 23.31
N GLY A 597 -7.61 38.09 23.16
CA GLY A 597 -7.02 37.32 24.26
C GLY A 597 -5.89 36.45 23.71
N ALA A 598 -4.67 36.99 23.78
CA ALA A 598 -3.44 36.29 23.41
C ALA A 598 -3.29 34.98 24.19
N ILE A 599 -2.93 33.89 23.49
CA ILE A 599 -2.56 32.64 24.15
C ILE A 599 -1.18 32.86 24.78
N SER A 600 -1.17 32.86 26.11
CA SER A 600 -0.02 33.03 26.97
C SER A 600 0.94 31.84 26.87
N THR A 601 2.22 32.16 27.02
CA THR A 601 3.43 31.32 27.02
C THR A 601 3.93 30.89 28.43
N PRO A 602 3.12 30.39 29.40
CA PRO A 602 3.67 30.14 30.73
C PRO A 602 4.32 28.75 30.88
N LEU A 603 4.06 27.78 30.00
CA LEU A 603 4.56 26.40 30.18
C LEU A 603 6.04 26.25 29.78
N ILE A 604 6.49 26.93 28.72
CA ILE A 604 7.90 26.92 28.29
C ILE A 604 8.76 27.77 29.23
N ALA A 605 8.25 28.92 29.70
CA ALA A 605 8.95 29.75 30.66
C ALA A 605 9.13 29.03 32.02
N GLY A 606 8.15 28.24 32.46
CA GLY A 606 8.24 27.46 33.69
C GLY A 606 9.36 26.42 33.69
N VAL A 607 9.53 25.70 32.58
CA VAL A 607 10.58 24.67 32.45
C VAL A 607 11.97 25.30 32.34
N VAL A 608 12.13 26.40 31.59
CA VAL A 608 13.41 27.10 31.47
C VAL A 608 13.85 27.71 32.81
N VAL A 609 12.92 28.29 33.59
CA VAL A 609 13.23 28.83 34.92
C VAL A 609 13.66 27.71 35.88
N LEU A 610 13.03 26.54 35.82
CA LEU A 610 13.36 25.40 36.69
C LEU A 610 14.75 24.82 36.40
N VAL A 611 15.12 24.72 35.11
CA VAL A 611 16.46 24.28 34.69
C VAL A 611 17.53 25.29 35.10
N VAL A 612 17.28 26.59 34.94
CA VAL A 612 18.22 27.64 35.38
C VAL A 612 18.41 27.63 36.89
N ILE A 613 17.35 27.41 37.68
CA ILE A 613 17.45 27.29 39.13
C ILE A 613 18.29 26.07 39.53
N VAL A 614 18.08 24.91 38.90
CA VAL A 614 18.87 23.71 39.18
C VAL A 614 20.35 23.92 38.86
N VAL A 615 20.66 24.55 37.72
CA VAL A 615 22.05 24.87 37.34
C VAL A 615 22.69 25.85 38.34
N LEU A 616 21.98 26.89 38.76
CA LEU A 616 22.49 27.85 39.74
C LEU A 616 22.70 27.22 41.13
N VAL A 617 21.84 26.29 41.55
CA VAL A 617 22.01 25.55 42.81
C VAL A 617 23.24 24.63 42.76
N VAL A 618 23.47 23.95 41.64
CA VAL A 618 24.66 23.10 41.44
C VAL A 618 25.95 23.93 41.43
N VAL A 619 25.93 25.12 40.82
CA VAL A 619 27.05 26.07 40.84
C VAL A 619 27.29 26.65 42.24
N ALA A 620 26.23 26.97 42.99
CA ALA A 620 26.36 27.47 44.35
C ALA A 620 26.92 26.41 45.33
N LEU A 621 26.52 25.14 45.16
CA LEU A 621 27.00 24.02 45.97
C LEU A 621 28.47 23.65 45.65
N SER A 622 28.91 23.83 44.40
CA SER A 622 30.30 23.59 43.99
C SER A 622 31.26 24.69 44.46
N LEU A 623 30.79 25.94 44.54
CA LEU A 623 31.57 27.06 45.11
C LEU A 623 31.72 26.98 46.64
N ARG A 624 30.85 26.24 47.34
CA ARG A 624 30.90 26.05 48.80
C ARG A 624 31.92 25.02 49.28
N ARG A 625 32.46 24.17 48.40
CA ARG A 625 33.50 23.19 48.73
C ARG A 625 34.90 23.72 48.39
N ARG A 626 35.35 24.73 49.14
CA ARG A 626 36.80 24.98 49.31
C ARG A 626 37.24 24.34 50.63
N PRO A 627 38.19 23.40 50.64
CA PRO A 627 38.79 22.97 51.90
C PRO A 627 39.73 24.07 52.40
N THR A 628 39.51 24.55 53.62
CA THR A 628 40.54 25.23 54.41
C THR A 628 41.50 24.17 54.96
N THR A 629 42.59 23.94 54.24
CA THR A 629 43.99 23.67 54.64
C THR A 629 44.72 23.00 53.50
#